data_AF-A0A656JSA9-F1
#
_entry.id   AF-A0A656JSA9-F1
#
_cell.length_a   1.000
_cell.length_b   1.000
_cell.length_c   1.000
_cell.angle_alpha   90.00
_cell.angle_beta   90.00
_cell.angle_gamma   90.00
#
_symmetry.space_group_name_H-M   'P 1'
#
loop_
_entity.id
_entity.type
_entity.pdbx_description
1 polymer ?
#
loop_
_entity_poly.entity_id
_entity_poly.type
_entity_poly.pdbx_seq_one_letter_code
_entity_poly.pdbx_strand_id
1 'polypeptide(L)'
;MSSRLIYVMDPMCSWCWGFAPVAEALVAQARAAGVPLHLVMGGLRAESAALEPAKRRYILEHWQAVEEATGQTFRLEGALPEGFVYDTTPACLAVTAARHLDPDCAWALVGLIQRAF
;
A
#
# COMPACT_ATOMS: atom_id res chain seq x y z
N MET A 1 -13.87 -26.75 -4.42
CA MET A 1 -13.10 -25.70 -3.70
C MET A 1 -12.97 -24.52 -4.65
N SER A 2 -13.23 -23.29 -4.20
CA SER A 2 -13.04 -22.08 -5.02
C SER A 2 -11.66 -21.50 -4.73
N SER A 3 -10.85 -21.30 -5.76
CA SER A 3 -9.53 -20.65 -5.66
C SER A 3 -9.69 -19.14 -5.55
N ARG A 4 -8.77 -18.46 -4.86
CA ARG A 4 -8.72 -17.00 -4.76
C ARG A 4 -7.27 -16.50 -4.77
N LEU A 5 -7.06 -15.30 -5.33
CA LEU A 5 -5.78 -14.61 -5.25
C LEU A 5 -5.74 -13.82 -3.94
N ILE A 6 -4.87 -14.23 -3.02
CA ILE A 6 -4.67 -13.51 -1.75
C ILE A 6 -3.52 -12.53 -1.95
N TYR A 7 -3.78 -11.23 -1.75
CA TYR A 7 -2.73 -10.21 -1.74
C TYR A 7 -2.64 -9.58 -0.36
N VAL A 8 -1.57 -9.92 0.36
CA VAL A 8 -1.27 -9.36 1.69
C VAL A 8 -0.43 -8.10 1.49
N MET A 9 -0.97 -6.95 1.87
CA MET A 9 -0.36 -5.66 1.57
C MET A 9 -0.78 -4.57 2.57
N ASP A 10 -0.06 -3.45 2.55
CA ASP A 10 -0.43 -2.23 3.26
C ASP A 10 -0.43 -1.04 2.27
N PRO A 11 -1.48 -0.20 2.24
CA PRO A 11 -1.57 0.92 1.30
C PRO A 11 -0.44 1.94 1.41
N MET A 12 0.25 2.01 2.54
CA MET A 12 1.36 2.95 2.78
C MET A 12 2.73 2.23 2.74
N CYS A 13 2.78 0.94 2.38
CA CYS A 13 4.05 0.24 2.18
C CYS A 13 4.70 0.66 0.85
N SER A 14 5.94 1.16 0.91
CA SER A 14 6.69 1.59 -0.27
C SER A 14 6.91 0.45 -1.27
N TRP A 15 7.21 -0.76 -0.81
CA TRP A 15 7.36 -1.92 -1.70
C TRP A 15 6.03 -2.39 -2.29
N CYS A 16 4.90 -2.20 -1.59
CA CYS A 16 3.58 -2.42 -2.20
C CYS A 16 3.25 -1.38 -3.28
N TRP A 17 3.77 -0.14 -3.15
CA TRP A 17 3.70 0.87 -4.21
C TRP A 17 4.60 0.51 -5.40
N GLY A 18 5.84 0.09 -5.14
CA GLY A 18 6.76 -0.43 -6.16
C GLY A 18 6.18 -1.61 -6.95
N PHE A 19 5.45 -2.48 -6.26
CA PHE A 19 4.81 -3.65 -6.86
C PHE A 19 3.44 -3.36 -7.49
N ALA A 20 2.90 -2.15 -7.36
CA ALA A 20 1.54 -1.84 -7.80
C ALA A 20 1.26 -2.18 -9.28
N PRO A 21 2.14 -1.87 -10.26
CA PRO A 21 1.91 -2.24 -11.66
C PRO A 21 1.83 -3.75 -11.88
N VAL A 22 2.65 -4.53 -11.16
CA VAL A 22 2.63 -5.99 -11.23
C VAL A 22 1.37 -6.54 -10.56
N ALA A 23 0.99 -6.00 -9.40
CA ALA A 23 -0.22 -6.37 -8.69
C ALA A 23 -1.47 -6.10 -9.54
N GLU A 24 -1.55 -4.96 -10.23
CA GLU A 24 -2.63 -4.65 -11.16
C GLU A 24 -2.73 -5.69 -12.29
N ALA A 25 -1.60 -6.04 -12.91
CA ALA A 25 -1.56 -7.07 -13.95
C ALA A 25 -2.00 -8.45 -13.44
N LEU A 26 -1.56 -8.85 -12.25
CA LEU A 26 -1.96 -10.12 -11.62
C LEU A 26 -3.45 -10.14 -11.27
N VAL A 27 -3.99 -9.04 -10.73
CA VAL A 27 -5.42 -8.89 -10.41
C VAL A 27 -6.27 -8.95 -11.68
N ALA A 28 -5.83 -8.30 -12.77
CA ALA A 28 -6.52 -8.37 -14.05
C ALA A 28 -6.55 -9.81 -14.61
N GLN A 29 -5.42 -10.52 -14.58
CA GLN A 29 -5.33 -11.92 -14.99
C GLN A 29 -6.23 -12.84 -14.14
N ALA A 30 -6.22 -12.65 -12.81
CA ALA A 30 -7.06 -13.41 -11.91
C ALA A 30 -8.55 -13.18 -12.20
N ARG A 31 -8.96 -11.92 -12.39
CA ARG A 31 -10.34 -11.57 -12.79
C ARG A 31 -10.74 -12.22 -14.12
N ALA A 32 -9.88 -12.18 -15.13
CA ALA A 32 -10.13 -12.81 -16.43
C ALA A 32 -10.28 -14.35 -16.31
N ALA A 33 -9.61 -14.98 -15.35
CA ALA A 33 -9.70 -16.40 -15.05
C ALA A 33 -10.85 -16.76 -14.08
N GLY A 34 -11.67 -15.80 -13.65
CA GLY A 34 -12.73 -16.02 -12.65
C GLY A 34 -12.20 -16.30 -11.24
N VAL A 35 -10.95 -15.93 -10.94
CA VAL A 35 -10.32 -16.05 -9.62
C VAL A 35 -10.50 -14.73 -8.85
N PRO A 36 -11.33 -14.68 -7.79
CA PRO A 36 -11.55 -13.45 -7.04
C PRO A 36 -10.29 -13.01 -6.29
N LEU A 37 -10.07 -11.69 -6.25
CA LEU A 37 -9.08 -11.05 -5.39
C LEU A 37 -9.58 -11.01 -3.94
N HIS A 38 -8.71 -11.36 -3.00
CA HIS A 38 -8.90 -11.15 -1.59
C HIS A 38 -7.72 -10.38 -1.01
N LEU A 39 -7.93 -9.07 -0.78
CA LEU A 39 -6.95 -8.22 -0.10
C LEU A 39 -6.87 -8.62 1.38
N VAL A 40 -5.67 -8.64 1.95
CA VAL A 40 -5.45 -8.81 3.39
C VAL A 40 -4.56 -7.66 3.85
N MET A 41 -5.06 -6.85 4.78
CA MET A 41 -4.31 -5.70 5.29
C MET A 41 -3.23 -6.20 6.26
N GLY A 42 -1.97 -5.91 5.94
CA GLY A 42 -0.81 -6.35 6.71
C GLY A 42 -0.60 -5.57 8.01
N GLY A 43 -1.03 -4.31 8.07
CA GLY A 43 -0.81 -3.44 9.24
C GLY A 43 0.67 -3.15 9.45
N LEU A 44 1.29 -2.45 8.49
CA LEU A 44 2.74 -2.24 8.45
C LEU A 44 3.26 -1.47 9.68
N ARG A 45 2.52 -0.44 10.12
CA ARG A 45 2.91 0.41 11.24
C ARG A 45 1.70 0.85 12.05
N ALA A 46 1.88 0.91 13.36
CA ALA A 46 0.90 1.42 14.32
C ALA A 46 1.58 2.40 15.29
N GLU A 47 2.46 3.25 14.76
CA GLU A 47 3.19 4.24 15.55
C GLU A 47 2.18 5.21 16.19
N SER A 48 2.35 5.51 17.47
CA SER A 48 1.51 6.49 18.20
C SER A 48 2.24 7.79 18.50
N ALA A 49 3.50 7.90 18.07
CA ALA A 49 4.36 9.07 18.25
C ALA A 49 4.98 9.49 16.91
N ALA A 50 5.48 10.72 16.88
CA ALA A 50 6.16 11.26 15.71
C ALA A 50 7.39 10.42 15.34
N LEU A 51 7.69 10.34 14.05
CA LEU A 51 8.88 9.63 13.58
C LEU A 51 10.16 10.29 14.10
N GLU A 52 10.99 9.48 14.74
CA GLU A 52 12.37 9.86 15.04
C GLU A 52 13.17 10.14 13.76
N PRO A 53 14.10 11.12 13.75
CA PRO A 53 14.85 11.50 12.55
C PRO A 53 15.60 10.33 11.88
N ALA A 54 16.13 9.39 12.68
CA ALA A 54 16.81 8.21 12.15
C ALA A 54 15.85 7.26 11.43
N LYS A 55 14.65 7.05 11.97
CA LYS A 55 13.63 6.21 11.35
C LYS A 55 13.09 6.84 10.07
N ARG A 56 12.91 8.16 10.07
CA ARG A 56 12.55 8.93 8.87
C ARG A 56 13.56 8.72 7.75
N ARG A 57 14.86 8.88 8.02
CA ARG A 57 15.92 8.66 7.01
C ARG A 57 15.87 7.24 6.45
N TYR A 58 15.80 6.24 7.31
CA TYR A 58 15.68 4.83 6.90
C TYR A 58 14.49 4.58 5.97
N ILE A 59 13.33 5.19 6.23
CA ILE A 59 12.15 5.03 5.38
C ILE A 59 12.36 5.69 4.01
N LEU A 60 12.95 6.89 3.97
CA LEU A 60 13.22 7.58 2.70
C LEU A 60 14.27 6.84 1.85
N GLU A 61 15.25 6.20 2.48
CA GLU A 61 16.19 5.30 1.79
C GLU A 61 15.45 4.11 1.14
N HIS A 62 14.41 3.58 1.79
CA HIS A 62 13.58 2.53 1.17
C HIS A 62 12.77 3.05 -0.01
N TRP A 63 12.27 4.29 0.05
CA TRP A 63 11.55 4.89 -1.07
C TRP A 63 12.46 5.06 -2.28
N GLN A 64 13.68 5.55 -2.07
CA GLN A 64 14.71 5.67 -3.11
C GLN A 64 15.06 4.30 -3.72
N ALA A 65 15.27 3.28 -2.89
CA ALA A 65 15.56 1.92 -3.36
C ALA A 65 14.40 1.33 -4.18
N VAL A 66 13.15 1.61 -3.80
CA VAL A 66 11.97 1.20 -4.57
C VAL A 66 11.92 1.91 -5.92
N GLU A 67 12.15 3.22 -5.95
CA GLU A 67 12.17 4.01 -7.19
C GLU A 67 13.23 3.49 -8.15
N GLU A 68 14.45 3.24 -7.66
CA GLU A 68 15.55 2.69 -8.46
C GLU A 68 15.22 1.28 -9.00
N ALA A 69 14.63 0.42 -8.17
CA ALA A 69 14.35 -0.97 -8.55
C ALA A 69 13.13 -1.12 -9.47
N THR A 70 12.14 -0.23 -9.37
CA THR A 70 10.82 -0.43 -9.99
C THR A 70 10.41 0.68 -10.96
N GLY A 71 11.05 1.84 -10.91
CA GLY A 71 10.65 3.05 -11.64
C GLY A 71 9.40 3.75 -11.10
N GLN A 72 8.80 3.24 -10.02
CA GLN A 72 7.67 3.90 -9.36
C GLN A 72 8.16 5.14 -8.61
N THR A 73 7.61 6.30 -8.97
CA THR A 73 8.09 7.59 -8.49
C THR A 73 7.60 7.91 -7.09
N PHE A 74 8.37 8.72 -6.38
CA PHE A 74 7.98 9.31 -5.10
C PHE A 74 8.18 10.82 -5.13
N ARG A 75 7.32 11.56 -4.40
CA ARG A 75 7.60 12.96 -4.09
C ARG A 75 8.45 13.02 -2.83
N LEU A 76 9.77 13.15 -2.98
CA LEU A 76 10.70 13.23 -1.84
C LEU A 76 10.72 14.61 -1.17
N GLU A 77 10.45 15.68 -1.93
CA GLU A 77 10.39 17.03 -1.39
C GLU A 77 9.22 17.17 -0.41
N GLY A 78 9.52 17.54 0.83
CA GLY A 78 8.52 17.67 1.90
C GLY A 78 7.99 16.34 2.43
N ALA A 79 8.50 15.19 1.99
CA ALA A 79 8.05 13.89 2.45
C ALA A 79 8.27 13.70 3.96
N LEU A 80 7.28 13.12 4.64
CA LEU A 80 7.34 12.75 6.06
C LEU A 80 7.82 13.94 6.92
N PRO A 81 7.07 15.06 7.00
CA PRO A 81 7.50 16.27 7.70
C PRO A 81 7.73 16.02 9.20
N GLU A 82 8.39 16.96 9.87
CA GLU A 82 8.53 16.91 11.34
C GLU A 82 7.16 16.80 12.02
N GLY A 83 7.07 15.96 13.06
CA GLY A 83 5.80 15.66 13.73
C GLY A 83 4.94 14.61 13.03
N PHE A 84 5.32 14.12 11.84
CA PHE A 84 4.56 13.07 11.14
C PHE A 84 4.52 11.77 11.97
N VAL A 85 3.31 11.30 12.25
CA VAL A 85 3.04 10.01 12.91
C VAL A 85 2.72 8.99 11.84
N TYR A 86 3.55 7.95 11.73
CA TYR A 86 3.38 6.94 10.69
C TYR A 86 2.50 5.78 11.16
N ASP A 87 1.22 6.06 11.35
CA ASP A 87 0.19 5.05 11.62
C ASP A 87 -0.51 4.64 10.32
N THR A 88 -0.33 3.38 9.89
CA THR A 88 -1.01 2.85 8.70
C THR A 88 -2.36 2.23 9.01
N THR A 89 -2.71 2.10 10.30
CA THR A 89 -3.97 1.50 10.76
C THR A 89 -5.20 2.17 10.12
N PRO A 90 -5.32 3.52 10.06
CA PRO A 90 -6.49 4.16 9.45
C PRO A 90 -6.65 3.82 7.96
N ALA A 91 -5.56 3.78 7.19
CA ALA A 91 -5.58 3.41 5.78
C ALA A 91 -5.99 1.94 5.59
N CYS A 92 -5.45 1.04 6.42
CA CYS A 92 -5.85 -0.38 6.42
C CYS A 92 -7.33 -0.57 6.77
N LEU A 93 -7.84 0.16 7.77
CA LEU A 93 -9.26 0.10 8.15
C LEU A 93 -10.15 0.67 7.05
N ALA A 94 -9.74 1.74 6.37
CA ALA A 94 -10.48 2.30 5.23
C ALA A 94 -10.63 1.27 4.09
N VAL A 95 -9.55 0.58 3.72
CA VAL A 95 -9.60 -0.48 2.69
C VAL A 95 -10.42 -1.68 3.17
N THR A 96 -10.31 -2.05 4.45
CA THR A 96 -11.10 -3.15 5.03
C THR A 96 -12.58 -2.84 5.02
N ALA A 97 -12.97 -1.61 5.40
CA ALA A 97 -14.33 -1.13 5.37
C ALA A 97 -14.87 -1.08 3.93
N ALA A 98 -14.11 -0.52 2.99
CA ALA A 98 -14.47 -0.51 1.57
C ALA A 98 -14.74 -1.92 1.04
N ARG A 99 -13.90 -2.91 1.39
CA ARG A 99 -14.07 -4.31 0.98
C ARG A 99 -15.36 -4.94 1.52
N HIS A 100 -15.83 -4.52 2.69
CA HIS A 100 -17.12 -4.97 3.25
C HIS A 100 -18.34 -4.36 2.54
N LEU A 101 -18.17 -3.19 1.93
CA LEU A 101 -19.22 -2.51 1.16
C LEU A 101 -19.24 -2.98 -0.31
N ASP A 102 -18.08 -2.93 -0.95
CA ASP A 102 -17.85 -3.35 -2.33
C ASP A 102 -16.37 -3.79 -2.51
N PRO A 103 -16.11 -5.09 -2.70
CA PRO A 103 -14.77 -5.62 -2.94
C PRO A 103 -14.03 -4.98 -4.13
N ASP A 104 -14.74 -4.55 -5.18
CA ASP A 104 -14.11 -3.94 -6.35
C ASP A 104 -13.67 -2.51 -6.07
N CYS A 105 -14.43 -1.76 -5.28
CA CYS A 105 -14.01 -0.44 -4.80
C CYS A 105 -12.78 -0.50 -3.89
N ALA A 106 -12.61 -1.58 -3.10
CA ALA A 106 -11.46 -1.72 -2.21
C ALA A 106 -10.13 -1.73 -2.96
N TRP A 107 -10.05 -2.40 -4.11
CA TRP A 107 -8.83 -2.41 -4.94
C TRP A 107 -8.53 -1.03 -5.53
N ALA A 108 -9.56 -0.33 -6.01
CA ALA A 108 -9.41 1.03 -6.50
C ALA A 108 -8.92 1.99 -5.38
N LEU A 109 -9.45 1.83 -4.16
CA LEU A 109 -9.08 2.64 -3.00
C LEU A 109 -7.61 2.46 -2.60
N VAL A 110 -7.06 1.24 -2.68
CA VAL A 110 -5.62 1.00 -2.45
C VAL A 110 -4.76 1.91 -3.33
N GLY A 111 -5.02 1.93 -4.64
CA GLY A 111 -4.27 2.77 -5.57
C GLY A 111 -4.47 4.26 -5.35
N LEU A 112 -5.65 4.69 -4.90
CA LEU A 112 -5.91 6.09 -4.54
C LEU A 112 -5.13 6.52 -3.29
N ILE A 113 -5.10 5.68 -2.25
CA ILE A 113 -4.32 5.95 -1.04
C ILE A 113 -2.82 5.99 -1.37
N GLN A 114 -2.32 5.01 -2.13
CA GLN A 114 -0.92 4.95 -2.53
C GLN A 114 -0.46 6.19 -3.30
N ARG A 115 -1.30 6.74 -4.18
CA ARG A 115 -0.97 7.98 -4.93
C ARG A 115 -1.08 9.25 -4.10
N ALA A 116 -1.93 9.24 -3.07
CA ALA A 116 -2.18 10.39 -2.21
C ALA A 116 -1.09 10.54 -1.12
N PHE A 117 -0.50 9.43 -0.70
CA PHE A 117 0.59 9.36 0.27
C PHE A 117 1.94 9.67 -0.37
#